data_AF-A0AAX2TKX0-F1
#
_entry.id   AF-A0AAX2TKX0-F1
#
_cell.length_a   1.000
_cell.length_b   1.000
_cell.length_c   1.000
_cell.angle_alpha   90.00
_cell.angle_beta   90.00
_cell.angle_gamma   90.00
#
_symmetry.space_group_name_H-M   'P 1'
#
loop_
_entity.id
_entity.type
_entity.pdbx_description
1 polymer ?
#
loop_
_entity_poly.entity_id
_entity_poly.type
_entity_poly.pdbx_seq_one_letter_code
_entity_poly.pdbx_strand_id
1 'polypeptide(L)'
;MKLGLSGKLTQATIASPLTPLFLLAALVVGLIAVVVIPREEEPQISVPMVDIRVNADGLRAPDGVELVTKPLETIVKAIDGVEHVYSQTEDDR
;
A
#
# COMPACT_ATOMS: atom_id res chain seq x y z
N MET A 1 -44.35 -22.33 -19.03
CA MET A 1 -43.08 -22.57 -18.31
C MET A 1 -42.87 -21.42 -17.34
N LYS A 2 -42.51 -21.68 -16.07
CA LYS A 2 -42.24 -20.59 -15.10
C LYS A 2 -40.90 -19.94 -15.46
N LEU A 3 -40.91 -18.62 -15.66
CA LEU A 3 -39.68 -17.84 -15.85
C LEU A 3 -38.82 -17.92 -14.58
N GLY A 4 -37.54 -18.28 -14.76
CA GLY A 4 -36.53 -18.20 -13.70
C GLY A 4 -36.20 -16.75 -13.34
N LEU A 5 -35.24 -16.55 -12.43
CA LEU A 5 -34.87 -15.21 -11.93
C LEU A 5 -34.49 -14.24 -13.07
N SER A 6 -33.61 -14.70 -13.98
CA SER A 6 -33.20 -13.91 -15.16
C SER A 6 -34.37 -13.60 -16.09
N GLY A 7 -35.29 -14.56 -16.27
CA GLY A 7 -36.48 -14.37 -17.12
C GLY A 7 -37.45 -13.34 -16.56
N LYS A 8 -37.62 -13.30 -15.22
CA LYS A 8 -38.43 -12.26 -14.55
C LYS A 8 -37.78 -10.87 -14.67
N LEU A 9 -36.46 -10.80 -14.54
CA LEU A 9 -35.73 -9.54 -14.67
C LEU A 9 -35.83 -8.99 -16.10
N THR A 10 -35.57 -9.83 -17.10
CA THR A 10 -35.70 -9.45 -18.51
C THR A 10 -37.14 -9.08 -18.86
N GLN A 11 -38.15 -9.79 -18.35
CA GLN A 11 -39.54 -9.42 -18.60
C GLN A 11 -39.88 -8.01 -18.08
N ALA A 12 -39.32 -7.62 -16.94
CA ALA A 12 -39.54 -6.29 -16.36
C ALA A 12 -38.81 -5.16 -17.11
N THR A 13 -37.69 -5.46 -17.79
CA THR A 13 -36.81 -4.44 -18.39
C THR A 13 -36.86 -4.38 -19.91
N ILE A 14 -37.21 -5.46 -20.61
CA ILE A 14 -37.08 -5.57 -22.07
C ILE A 14 -37.93 -4.55 -22.86
N ALA A 15 -39.12 -4.23 -22.37
CA ALA A 15 -40.03 -3.26 -22.98
C ALA A 15 -40.11 -1.94 -22.20
N SER A 16 -39.31 -1.78 -21.15
CA SER A 16 -39.38 -0.61 -20.28
C SER A 16 -38.63 0.57 -20.90
N PRO A 17 -39.26 1.76 -21.05
CA PRO A 17 -38.58 2.97 -21.48
C PRO A 17 -37.55 3.46 -20.46
N LEU A 18 -37.56 2.92 -19.23
CA LEU A 18 -36.57 3.23 -18.19
C LEU A 18 -35.22 2.56 -18.46
N THR A 19 -35.18 1.42 -19.16
CA THR A 19 -33.94 0.68 -19.43
C THR A 19 -32.88 1.52 -20.15
N PRO A 20 -33.18 2.24 -21.25
CA PRO A 20 -32.21 3.14 -21.87
C PRO A 20 -31.81 4.33 -20.97
N LEU A 21 -32.72 4.83 -20.13
CA LEU A 21 -32.41 5.88 -19.16
C LEU A 21 -31.41 5.41 -18.10
N PHE A 22 -31.60 4.21 -17.55
CA PHE A 22 -30.66 3.61 -16.62
C PHE A 22 -29.29 3.36 -17.25
N LEU A 23 -29.26 2.95 -18.51
CA LEU A 23 -28.02 2.77 -19.25
C LEU A 23 -27.26 4.10 -19.43
N LEU A 24 -27.96 5.17 -19.81
CA LEU A 24 -27.37 6.51 -19.90
C LEU A 24 -26.89 7.00 -18.54
N ALA A 25 -27.67 6.83 -17.48
CA ALA A 25 -27.28 7.21 -16.13
C ALA A 25 -26.00 6.47 -15.68
N ALA A 26 -25.92 5.17 -15.92
CA ALA A 26 -24.74 4.36 -15.60
C ALA A 26 -23.49 4.83 -16.37
N LEU A 27 -23.64 5.18 -17.65
CA LEU A 27 -22.56 5.75 -18.46
C LEU A 27 -22.10 7.11 -17.91
N VAL A 28 -23.03 7.99 -17.55
CA VAL A 28 -22.70 9.30 -16.97
C VAL A 28 -21.97 9.14 -15.63
N VAL A 29 -22.44 8.26 -14.76
CA VAL A 29 -21.76 7.96 -13.48
C VAL A 29 -20.37 7.40 -13.72
N GLY A 30 -20.20 6.51 -14.70
CA GLY A 30 -18.88 6.00 -15.09
C GLY A 30 -17.93 7.09 -15.59
N LEU A 31 -18.41 8.02 -16.42
CA LEU A 31 -17.63 9.15 -16.90
C LEU A 31 -17.22 10.08 -15.75
N ILE A 32 -18.14 10.37 -14.82
CA ILE A 32 -17.85 11.15 -13.62
C ILE A 32 -16.75 10.46 -12.81
N ALA A 33 -16.85 9.15 -12.59
CA ALA A 33 -15.85 8.40 -11.85
C ALA A 33 -14.46 8.50 -12.48
N VAL A 34 -14.35 8.41 -13.81
CA VAL A 34 -13.07 8.54 -14.52
C VAL A 34 -12.45 9.92 -14.36
N VAL A 35 -13.26 10.98 -14.33
CA VAL A 35 -12.78 12.37 -14.21
C VAL A 35 -12.50 12.76 -12.76
N VAL A 36 -13.29 12.26 -11.81
CA VAL A 36 -13.27 12.70 -10.40
C VAL A 36 -12.30 11.88 -9.56
N ILE A 37 -12.14 10.59 -9.81
CA ILE A 37 -11.28 9.74 -8.98
C ILE A 37 -9.82 10.12 -9.25
N PRO A 38 -9.08 10.62 -8.24
CA PRO A 38 -7.67 10.95 -8.40
C PRO A 38 -6.87 9.67 -8.68
N ARG A 39 -5.93 9.75 -9.61
CA ARG A 39 -5.02 8.66 -9.92
C ARG A 39 -3.69 8.94 -9.25
N GLU A 40 -3.22 8.03 -8.42
CA GLU A 40 -1.86 8.04 -7.89
C GLU A 40 -0.96 7.26 -8.85
N GLU A 41 0.04 7.93 -9.43
CA GLU A 41 0.99 7.29 -10.36
C GLU A 41 1.95 6.35 -9.63
N GLU A 42 2.33 6.74 -8.42
CA GLU A 42 3.12 5.94 -7.50
C GLU A 42 2.22 5.64 -6.29
N PRO A 43 1.68 4.41 -6.17
CA PRO A 43 0.87 4.06 -5.01
C PRO A 43 1.73 4.26 -3.77
N GLN A 44 1.25 5.07 -2.83
CA GLN A 44 1.99 5.33 -1.60
C GLN A 44 2.11 4.04 -0.79
N ILE A 45 3.27 3.40 -0.88
CA ILE A 45 3.64 2.27 -0.02
C ILE A 45 4.26 2.85 1.26
N SER A 46 3.48 2.90 2.34
CA SER A 46 4.00 3.29 3.65
C SER A 46 4.81 2.14 4.23
N VAL A 47 6.13 2.16 4.04
CA VAL A 47 7.06 1.29 4.78
C VAL A 47 7.42 2.02 6.08
N PRO A 48 6.93 1.59 7.26
CA PRO A 48 7.29 2.24 8.51
C PRO A 48 8.78 2.02 8.77
N MET A 49 9.55 3.10 8.77
CA MET A 49 11.00 3.07 8.98
C MET A 49 11.36 3.86 10.24
N VAL A 50 12.33 3.35 11.00
CA VAL A 50 12.90 4.01 12.16
C VAL A 50 14.40 4.12 11.97
N ASP A 51 14.91 5.35 11.98
CA ASP A 51 16.34 5.62 11.91
C ASP A 51 16.95 5.68 13.32
N ILE A 52 17.97 4.86 13.58
CA ILE A 52 18.74 4.87 14.83
C ILE A 52 20.14 5.38 14.50
N ARG A 53 20.52 6.51 15.11
CA ARG A 53 21.88 7.07 14.99
C ARG A 53 22.59 6.98 16.32
N VAL A 54 23.81 6.45 16.31
CA VAL A 54 24.66 6.29 17.49
C VAL A 54 26.04 6.85 17.17
N ASN A 55 26.52 7.77 18.02
CA ASN A 55 27.88 8.28 17.95
C ASN A 55 28.76 7.41 18.85
N ALA A 56 29.84 6.86 18.29
CA ALA A 56 30.77 5.99 18.99
C ALA A 56 32.19 6.58 18.94
N ASP A 57 32.39 7.65 19.72
CA ASP A 57 33.65 8.38 19.73
C ASP A 57 34.82 7.50 20.21
N GLY A 58 35.92 7.52 19.48
CA GLY A 58 37.15 6.79 19.84
C GLY A 58 37.18 5.31 19.39
N LEU A 59 36.15 4.82 18.70
CA LEU A 59 36.19 3.53 18.01
C LEU A 59 36.50 3.75 16.52
N ARG A 60 37.37 2.91 15.96
CA ARG A 60 37.54 2.85 14.51
C ARG A 60 36.33 2.16 13.88
N ALA A 61 36.01 2.43 12.62
CA ALA A 61 34.92 1.77 11.90
C ALA A 61 34.80 0.24 12.13
N PRO A 62 35.86 -0.59 11.98
CA PRO A 62 35.75 -2.03 12.21
C PRO A 62 35.40 -2.39 13.65
N ASP A 63 35.93 -1.66 14.62
CA ASP A 63 35.66 -1.90 16.04
C ASP A 63 34.24 -1.43 16.42
N GLY A 64 33.77 -0.33 15.83
CA GLY A 64 32.40 0.16 15.97
C GLY A 64 31.36 -0.83 15.44
N VAL A 65 31.67 -1.53 14.34
CA VAL A 65 30.79 -2.57 13.81
C VAL A 65 30.61 -3.72 14.80
N GLU A 66 31.71 -4.23 15.36
CA GLU A 66 31.69 -5.37 16.28
C GLU A 66 31.07 -5.02 17.64
N LEU A 67 31.42 -3.85 18.20
CA LEU A 67 31.07 -3.48 19.57
C LEU A 67 29.74 -2.74 19.70
N VAL A 68 29.27 -2.08 18.63
CA VAL A 68 28.07 -1.23 18.67
C VAL A 68 27.02 -1.74 17.70
N THR A 69 27.36 -1.84 16.42
CA THR A 69 26.38 -2.11 15.35
C THR A 69 25.78 -3.51 15.44
N LYS A 70 26.60 -4.56 15.58
CA LYS A 70 26.11 -5.94 15.66
C LYS A 70 25.22 -6.21 16.88
N PRO A 71 25.59 -5.78 18.11
CA PRO A 71 24.70 -5.92 19.27
C PRO A 71 23.37 -5.20 19.08
N LEU A 72 23.41 -3.96 18.56
CA LEU A 72 22.18 -3.18 18.32
C LEU A 72 21.28 -3.82 17.27
N GLU A 73 21.85 -4.30 16.16
CA GLU A 73 21.11 -5.02 15.14
C GLU A 73 20.42 -6.26 15.72
N THR A 74 21.11 -7.01 16.59
CA THR A 74 20.56 -8.20 17.25
C THR A 74 19.38 -7.84 18.16
N ILE A 75 19.48 -6.75 18.93
CA ILE A 75 18.41 -6.27 19.82
C ILE A 75 17.21 -5.79 19.01
N VAL A 76 17.44 -5.01 17.95
CA VAL A 76 16.38 -4.44 17.11
C VAL A 76 15.65 -5.53 16.33
N LYS A 77 16.37 -6.53 15.80
CA LYS A 77 15.77 -7.70 15.14
C LYS A 77 14.89 -8.55 16.06
N ALA A 78 15.11 -8.48 17.38
CA ALA A 78 14.30 -9.21 18.34
C ALA A 78 12.97 -8.51 18.68
N ILE A 79 12.75 -7.27 18.20
CA ILE A 79 11.51 -6.53 18.41
C ILE A 79 10.43 -7.09 17.46
N ASP A 80 9.26 -7.39 18.02
CA ASP A 80 8.12 -7.89 17.25
C ASP A 80 7.64 -6.83 16.23
N GLY A 81 7.41 -7.26 14.99
CA GLY A 81 7.05 -6.37 13.87
C GLY A 81 8.21 -5.74 13.10
N VAL A 82 9.48 -6.03 13.44
CA VAL A 82 10.63 -5.62 12.63
C VAL A 82 10.93 -6.68 11.57
N GLU A 83 10.74 -6.36 10.30
CA GLU A 83 11.01 -7.27 9.18
C GLU A 83 12.43 -7.17 8.64
N HIS A 84 12.96 -5.94 8.56
CA HIS A 84 14.25 -5.65 7.96
C HIS A 84 15.05 -4.66 8.81
N VAL A 85 16.34 -4.96 9.00
CA VAL A 85 17.29 -4.07 9.67
C VAL A 85 18.49 -3.88 8.76
N TYR A 86 18.84 -2.63 8.51
CA TYR A 86 20.03 -2.22 7.78
C TYR A 86 20.88 -1.36 8.68
N SER A 87 22.20 -1.52 8.59
CA SER A 87 23.14 -0.77 9.40
C SER A 87 24.31 -0.29 8.56
N GLN A 88 24.73 0.95 8.81
CA GLN A 88 25.94 1.53 8.24
C GLN A 88 26.78 2.08 9.39
N THR A 89 28.09 1.86 9.32
CA THR A 89 29.05 2.40 10.29
C THR A 89 30.16 3.05 9.49
N GLU A 90 30.41 4.31 9.79
CA GLU A 90 31.38 5.16 9.11
C GLU A 90 32.34 5.73 10.15
N ASP A 91 33.62 5.80 9.81
CA ASP A 91 34.66 6.42 10.62
C ASP A 91 34.79 7.90 10.21
N ASP A 92 35.23 8.76 11.11
CA ASP A 92 35.46 10.18 10.81
C ASP A 92 36.78 10.44 10.04
N ARG A 93 37.49 9.36 9.65
CA ARG A 93 38.83 9.39 9.04
C ARG A 93 39.02 8.45 7.86
#